data_AF-A0A354P5R6-F1
#
_entry.id   AF-A0A354P5R6-F1
#
_cell.length_a   1.000
_cell.length_b   1.000
_cell.length_c   1.000
_cell.angle_alpha   90.00
_cell.angle_beta   90.00
_cell.angle_gamma   90.00
#
_symmetry.space_group_name_H-M   'P 1'
#
loop_
_entity.id
_entity.type
_entity.pdbx_description
1 polymer ?
#
loop_
_entity_poly.entity_id
_entity_poly.type
_entity_poly.pdbx_seq_one_letter_code
_entity_poly.pdbx_strand_id
1 'polypeptide(L)'
;MKSRLDEIEKLPADQVANTALVEVLSSIDELASAYRRANSSAKSQATSLKNRGVAIRDALRDRRMRQQAETEAITRIIKSATLNDLERNLKAFSGAVPDSPLVAEFEKAAGERKHWDLPEEWNALASAVAAALGSPFSQQIVSNLLAQDRVLKTRLASNPAAASTGKWNERISRYDGRFNALQGLLGDLSDTVVADLYTVVDTDGTGKRHFIYNHYYDRNKAVFPTSDSRGLELVVNGSGAIKRSNPLKGPFKVIQEPFATIRWLNVQHQTRAPEFAKDWDRELLKLIAELRSRPELDSLIKEMLISHLLAGTADESPELGSQLVKELALLSERSHIRDTWYEPAPLSDKLAIDVEDVVIKRVAELYRSLPTVSQESASLRKRKYTWVGCIVRDSGGNAMPHLQRTIDDNGQLAVARPSAENPTQTDIVVVGTIAGGAPAFNGNARDQLAGRPLFYLAD
;
A
#
# COMPACT_ATOMS: atom_id res chain seq x y z
N MET A 1 -3.97 59.96 -39.37
CA MET A 1 -2.71 59.63 -38.66
C MET A 1 -2.90 59.47 -37.16
N LYS A 2 -3.48 60.45 -36.45
CA LYS A 2 -3.78 60.33 -35.01
C LYS A 2 -4.62 59.08 -34.67
N SER A 3 -5.73 58.86 -35.39
CA SER A 3 -6.59 57.68 -35.23
C SER A 3 -5.85 56.36 -35.46
N ARG A 4 -4.96 56.29 -36.46
CA ARG A 4 -4.12 55.10 -36.72
C ARG A 4 -3.12 54.82 -35.60
N LEU A 5 -2.53 55.86 -35.00
CA LEU A 5 -1.69 55.66 -33.81
C LEU A 5 -2.51 55.15 -32.62
N ASP A 6 -3.74 55.66 -32.43
CA ASP A 6 -4.66 55.18 -31.38
C ASP A 6 -5.06 53.71 -31.57
N GLU A 7 -5.18 53.25 -32.83
CA GLU A 7 -5.45 51.86 -33.17
C GLU A 7 -4.24 50.97 -32.93
N ILE A 8 -3.05 51.37 -33.39
CA ILE A 8 -1.81 50.60 -33.23
C ILE A 8 -1.42 50.44 -31.76
N GLU A 9 -1.61 51.48 -30.95
CA GLU A 9 -1.34 51.46 -29.51
C GLU A 9 -2.16 50.37 -28.76
N LYS A 10 -3.31 49.96 -29.31
CA LYS A 10 -4.18 48.94 -28.74
C LYS A 10 -3.87 47.51 -29.23
N LEU A 11 -3.04 47.37 -30.26
CA LEU A 11 -2.71 46.06 -30.83
C LEU A 11 -1.75 45.27 -29.90
N PRO A 12 -1.74 43.93 -30.01
CA PRO A 12 -0.70 43.10 -29.39
C PRO A 12 0.69 43.54 -29.84
N ALA A 13 1.72 43.35 -29.01
CA ALA A 13 3.11 43.68 -29.33
C ALA A 13 3.74 42.65 -30.29
N ASP A 14 3.15 42.51 -31.48
CA ASP A 14 3.57 41.58 -32.51
C ASP A 14 4.27 42.28 -33.68
N GLN A 15 4.64 41.50 -34.70
CA GLN A 15 5.33 42.00 -35.89
C GLN A 15 4.42 42.87 -36.77
N VAL A 16 3.10 42.70 -36.70
CA VAL A 16 2.11 43.43 -37.49
C VAL A 16 1.95 44.85 -36.96
N ALA A 17 1.80 45.01 -35.64
CA ALA A 17 1.72 46.31 -34.99
C ALA A 17 2.98 47.15 -35.25
N ASN A 18 4.17 46.52 -35.27
CA ASN A 18 5.43 47.21 -35.54
C ASN A 18 5.56 47.64 -37.01
N THR A 19 5.17 46.79 -37.98
CA THR A 19 5.17 47.15 -39.41
C THR A 19 4.20 48.30 -39.69
N ALA A 20 2.97 48.23 -39.15
CA ALA A 20 1.98 49.30 -39.28
C ALA A 20 2.47 50.63 -38.67
N LEU A 21 3.23 50.58 -37.58
CA LEU A 21 3.80 51.77 -36.95
C LEU A 21 4.93 52.39 -37.78
N VAL A 22 5.78 51.55 -38.39
CA VAL A 22 6.83 52.01 -39.32
C VAL A 22 6.22 52.69 -40.54
N GLU A 23 5.13 52.14 -41.09
CA GLU A 23 4.38 52.78 -42.20
C GLU A 23 3.81 54.14 -41.79
N VAL A 24 3.21 54.24 -40.60
CA VAL A 24 2.67 55.53 -40.10
C VAL A 24 3.79 56.55 -39.86
N LEU A 25 4.92 56.14 -39.29
CA LEU A 25 6.08 57.02 -39.08
C LEU A 25 6.69 57.50 -40.40
N SER A 26 6.84 56.61 -41.39
CA SER A 26 7.32 56.97 -42.74
C SER A 26 6.38 57.96 -43.43
N SER A 27 5.06 57.76 -43.31
CA SER A 27 4.05 58.68 -43.86
C SER A 27 4.11 60.08 -43.21
N ILE A 28 4.41 60.16 -41.90
CA ILE A 28 4.60 61.44 -41.20
C ILE A 28 5.85 62.16 -41.73
N ASP A 29 6.94 61.43 -41.97
CA ASP A 29 8.18 61.98 -42.53
C ASP A 29 8.02 62.43 -44.00
N GLU A 30 7.23 61.71 -44.79
CA GLU A 30 6.83 62.10 -46.14
C GLU A 30 5.98 63.37 -46.15
N LEU A 31 4.99 63.49 -45.26
CA LEU A 31 4.19 64.72 -45.12
C LEU A 31 5.05 65.93 -44.74
N ALA A 32 5.99 65.76 -43.80
CA ALA A 32 6.91 66.81 -43.41
C ALA A 32 7.82 67.24 -44.58
N SER A 33 8.21 66.28 -45.43
CA SER A 33 9.06 66.50 -46.60
C SER A 33 8.31 67.12 -47.79
N ALA A 34 7.05 66.75 -48.00
CA ALA A 34 6.19 67.26 -49.07
C ALA A 34 5.74 68.71 -48.82
N TYR A 35 5.48 69.09 -47.57
CA TYR A 35 4.97 70.41 -47.20
C TYR A 35 6.01 71.27 -46.46
N ARG A 36 7.17 71.51 -47.08
CA ARG A 36 8.29 72.28 -46.46
C ARG A 36 7.92 73.72 -46.05
N ARG A 37 6.98 74.34 -46.77
CA ARG A 37 6.47 75.70 -46.51
C ARG A 37 5.26 75.75 -45.55
N ALA A 38 4.90 74.64 -44.92
CA ALA A 38 3.81 74.61 -43.95
C ALA A 38 4.05 75.60 -42.80
N ASN A 39 2.95 76.13 -42.25
CA ASN A 39 3.00 77.02 -41.09
C ASN A 39 3.58 76.32 -39.85
N SER A 40 4.02 77.10 -38.86
CA SER A 40 4.64 76.60 -37.63
C SER A 40 3.75 75.62 -36.85
N SER A 41 2.42 75.84 -36.89
CA SER A 41 1.43 74.97 -36.25
C SER A 41 1.41 73.55 -36.84
N ALA A 42 1.36 73.44 -38.18
CA ALA A 42 1.36 72.15 -38.87
C ALA A 42 2.69 71.39 -38.68
N LYS A 43 3.83 72.11 -38.69
CA LYS A 43 5.14 71.53 -38.37
C LYS A 43 5.20 70.99 -36.94
N SER A 44 4.68 71.75 -35.97
CA SER A 44 4.59 71.33 -34.58
C SER A 44 3.71 70.08 -34.40
N GLN A 45 2.57 70.01 -35.09
CA GLN A 45 1.69 68.84 -35.08
C GLN A 45 2.35 67.59 -35.67
N ALA A 46 3.07 67.71 -36.79
CA ALA A 46 3.82 66.60 -37.38
C ALA A 46 4.92 66.08 -36.43
N THR A 47 5.68 66.98 -35.81
CA THR A 47 6.69 66.62 -34.80
C THR A 47 6.07 65.94 -33.59
N SER A 48 4.94 66.44 -33.09
CA SER A 48 4.20 65.83 -31.97
C SER A 48 3.71 64.41 -32.29
N LEU A 49 3.14 64.21 -33.48
CA LEU A 49 2.72 62.88 -33.95
C LEU A 49 3.90 61.93 -34.12
N LYS A 50 5.04 62.41 -34.63
CA LYS A 50 6.28 61.64 -34.74
C LYS A 50 6.79 61.20 -33.37
N ASN A 51 6.88 62.12 -32.41
CA ASN A 51 7.31 61.82 -31.05
C ASN A 51 6.39 60.80 -30.37
N ARG A 52 5.08 60.92 -30.56
CA ARG A 52 4.12 59.93 -30.07
C ARG A 52 4.31 58.55 -30.72
N GLY A 53 4.49 58.51 -32.05
CA GLY A 53 4.76 57.25 -32.75
C GLY A 53 6.06 56.57 -32.29
N VAL A 54 7.11 57.35 -32.00
CA VAL A 54 8.35 56.85 -31.40
C VAL A 54 8.10 56.29 -30.00
N ALA A 55 7.36 57.01 -29.15
CA ALA A 55 7.01 56.52 -27.81
C ALA A 55 6.19 55.22 -27.84
N ILE A 56 5.22 55.11 -28.76
CA ILE A 56 4.44 53.87 -28.97
C ILE A 56 5.37 52.74 -29.42
N ARG A 57 6.32 53.01 -30.32
CA ARG A 57 7.28 52.00 -30.81
C ARG A 57 8.15 51.48 -29.68
N ASP A 58 8.71 52.38 -28.89
CA ASP A 58 9.60 52.03 -27.79
C ASP A 58 8.82 51.26 -26.71
N ALA A 59 7.57 51.66 -26.41
CA ALA A 59 6.67 50.91 -25.53
C ALA A 59 6.30 49.51 -26.05
N LEU A 60 6.00 49.36 -27.35
CA LEU A 60 5.75 48.05 -27.97
C LEU A 60 7.01 47.17 -27.95
N ARG A 61 8.18 47.75 -28.19
CA ARG A 61 9.47 47.05 -28.13
C ARG A 61 9.75 46.56 -26.70
N ASP A 62 9.57 47.42 -25.70
CA ASP A 62 9.73 47.05 -24.29
C ASP A 62 8.74 45.96 -23.89
N ARG A 63 7.47 46.06 -24.30
CA ARG A 63 6.46 45.04 -24.05
C ARG A 63 6.84 43.69 -24.66
N ARG A 64 7.34 43.69 -25.90
CA ARG A 64 7.80 42.48 -26.59
C ARG A 64 9.02 41.86 -25.90
N MET A 65 10.02 42.66 -25.52
CA MET A 65 11.19 42.18 -24.79
C MET A 65 10.80 41.54 -23.46
N ARG A 66 9.85 42.14 -22.72
CA ARG A 66 9.32 41.57 -21.47
C ARG A 66 8.60 40.23 -21.72
N GLN A 67 7.72 40.16 -22.73
CA GLN A 67 7.02 38.92 -23.08
C GLN A 67 7.98 37.80 -23.51
N GLN A 68 9.05 38.14 -24.24
CA GLN A 68 10.09 37.18 -24.61
C GLN A 68 10.86 36.68 -23.38
N ALA A 69 11.29 37.58 -22.49
CA ALA A 69 11.96 37.22 -21.25
C ALA A 69 11.09 36.32 -20.36
N GLU A 70 9.80 36.62 -20.24
CA GLU A 70 8.83 35.80 -19.51
C GLU A 70 8.62 34.42 -20.13
N THR A 71 8.45 34.37 -21.46
CA THR A 71 8.32 33.10 -22.18
C THR A 71 9.58 32.23 -22.01
N GLU A 72 10.76 32.83 -22.12
CA GLU A 72 12.03 32.13 -21.92
C GLU A 72 12.18 31.62 -20.48
N ALA A 73 11.83 32.44 -19.48
CA ALA A 73 11.92 32.07 -18.08
C ALA A 73 10.94 30.93 -17.73
N ILE A 74 9.69 31.00 -18.20
CA ILE A 74 8.71 29.90 -18.07
C ILE A 74 9.21 28.64 -18.78
N THR A 75 9.79 28.79 -19.97
CA THR A 75 10.34 27.66 -20.73
C THR A 75 11.48 26.97 -19.95
N ARG A 76 12.33 27.71 -19.23
CA ARG A 76 13.38 27.13 -18.37
C ARG A 76 12.78 26.34 -17.21
N ILE A 77 11.74 26.87 -16.55
CA ILE A 77 11.02 26.20 -15.47
C ILE A 77 10.44 24.86 -15.96
N ILE A 78 9.74 24.91 -17.09
CA ILE A 78 9.12 23.74 -17.74
C ILE A 78 10.15 22.66 -18.09
N LYS A 79 11.30 23.07 -18.64
CA LYS A 79 12.37 22.18 -19.11
C LYS A 79 13.36 21.74 -18.01
N SER A 80 13.06 22.00 -16.75
CA SER A 80 13.90 21.60 -15.61
C SER A 80 14.12 20.08 -15.60
N ALA A 81 15.37 19.62 -15.50
CA ALA A 81 15.70 18.19 -15.54
C ALA A 81 15.60 17.49 -14.18
N THR A 82 15.66 18.25 -13.08
CA THR A 82 15.57 17.77 -11.71
C THR A 82 14.70 18.71 -10.86
N LEU A 83 14.21 18.23 -9.71
CA LEU A 83 13.47 19.07 -8.74
C LEU A 83 14.33 20.23 -8.20
N ASN A 84 15.66 20.05 -8.12
CA ASN A 84 16.60 21.10 -7.74
C ASN A 84 16.74 22.17 -8.84
N ASP A 85 16.76 21.76 -10.11
CA ASP A 85 16.78 22.70 -11.22
C ASP A 85 15.47 23.47 -11.31
N LEU A 86 14.33 22.81 -11.02
CA LEU A 86 13.03 23.45 -10.94
C LEU A 86 13.01 24.56 -9.89
N GLU A 87 13.45 24.26 -8.66
CA GLU A 87 13.57 25.27 -7.59
C GLU A 87 14.46 26.44 -8.01
N ARG A 88 15.64 26.16 -8.58
CA ARG A 88 16.59 27.19 -9.03
C ARG A 88 15.97 28.09 -10.09
N ASN A 89 15.29 27.49 -11.07
CA ASN A 89 14.65 28.21 -12.15
C ASN A 89 13.44 29.03 -11.66
N LEU A 90 12.69 28.54 -10.69
CA LEU A 90 11.61 29.30 -10.03
C LEU A 90 12.16 30.52 -9.29
N LYS A 91 13.27 30.38 -8.54
CA LYS A 91 13.94 31.50 -7.87
C LYS A 91 14.54 32.50 -8.86
N ALA A 92 15.07 32.02 -9.98
CA ALA A 92 15.64 32.87 -11.02
C ALA A 92 14.59 33.69 -11.79
N PHE A 93 13.32 33.27 -11.76
CA PHE A 93 12.23 33.96 -12.46
C PHE A 93 12.01 35.38 -11.95
N SER A 94 12.04 35.61 -10.64
CA SER A 94 11.81 36.95 -10.06
C SER A 94 12.86 37.97 -10.48
N GLY A 95 14.12 37.54 -10.68
CA GLY A 95 15.18 38.39 -11.21
C GLY A 95 15.04 38.68 -12.71
N ALA A 96 14.45 37.75 -13.47
CA ALA A 96 14.27 37.91 -14.92
C ALA A 96 13.03 38.75 -15.27
N VAL A 97 11.94 38.61 -14.50
CA VAL A 97 10.65 39.26 -14.75
C VAL A 97 9.98 39.72 -13.45
N PRO A 98 10.53 40.77 -12.79
CA PRO A 98 10.08 41.19 -11.46
C PRO A 98 8.63 41.70 -11.43
N ASP A 99 8.11 42.22 -12.54
CA ASP A 99 6.76 42.77 -12.65
C ASP A 99 5.69 41.70 -12.96
N SER A 100 6.07 40.43 -13.14
CA SER A 100 5.11 39.37 -13.48
C SER A 100 4.26 38.98 -12.27
N PRO A 101 2.94 38.78 -12.43
CA PRO A 101 2.07 38.33 -11.33
C PRO A 101 2.43 36.92 -10.81
N LEU A 102 3.22 36.14 -11.56
CA LEU A 102 3.66 34.80 -11.19
C LEU A 102 4.78 34.77 -10.16
N VAL A 103 5.47 35.89 -9.93
CA VAL A 103 6.63 35.98 -9.02
C VAL A 103 6.29 35.44 -7.64
N ALA A 104 5.19 35.91 -7.05
CA ALA A 104 4.78 35.48 -5.71
C ALA A 104 4.41 33.98 -5.63
N GLU A 105 3.80 33.43 -6.69
CA GLU A 105 3.48 32.00 -6.74
C GLU A 105 4.76 31.15 -6.85
N PHE A 106 5.69 31.53 -7.72
CA PHE A 106 6.94 30.80 -7.93
C PHE A 106 7.88 30.88 -6.73
N GLU A 107 7.97 32.02 -6.05
CA GLU A 107 8.72 32.14 -4.80
C GLU A 107 8.13 31.25 -3.71
N LYS A 108 6.79 31.23 -3.58
CA LYS A 108 6.11 30.34 -2.65
C LYS A 108 6.36 28.87 -2.98
N ALA A 109 6.22 28.48 -4.25
CA ALA A 109 6.49 27.12 -4.69
C ALA A 109 7.95 26.74 -4.40
N ALA A 110 8.92 27.58 -4.76
CA ALA A 110 10.34 27.32 -4.48
C ALA A 110 10.62 27.14 -2.97
N GLY A 111 9.92 27.87 -2.10
CA GLY A 111 9.99 27.69 -0.64
C GLY A 111 9.50 26.33 -0.13
N GLU A 112 8.73 25.59 -0.95
CA GLU A 112 8.20 24.26 -0.62
C GLU A 112 9.17 23.12 -0.99
N ARG A 113 10.37 23.42 -1.51
CA ARG A 113 11.35 22.43 -2.00
C ARG A 113 11.53 21.21 -1.09
N LYS A 114 11.65 21.42 0.23
CA LYS A 114 11.89 20.35 1.22
C LYS A 114 10.79 19.26 1.25
N HIS A 115 9.63 19.54 0.70
CA HIS A 115 8.49 18.61 0.64
C HIS A 115 8.52 17.72 -0.60
N TRP A 116 9.23 18.14 -1.66
CA TRP A 116 9.15 17.51 -2.98
C TRP A 116 9.89 16.16 -3.09
N ASP A 117 10.79 15.85 -2.15
CA ASP A 117 11.49 14.56 -2.13
C ASP A 117 10.68 13.45 -1.44
N LEU A 118 9.65 13.80 -0.65
CA LEU A 118 8.87 12.79 0.10
C LEU A 118 8.12 11.77 -0.77
N PRO A 119 7.57 12.11 -1.94
CA PRO A 119 7.04 11.11 -2.87
C PRO A 119 8.08 10.05 -3.26
N GLU A 120 9.36 10.43 -3.44
CA GLU A 120 10.44 9.50 -3.74
C GLU A 120 10.86 8.67 -2.52
N GLU A 121 10.91 9.29 -1.33
CA GLU A 121 11.14 8.56 -0.07
C GLU A 121 10.05 7.50 0.17
N TRP A 122 8.79 7.83 -0.11
CA TRP A 122 7.69 6.85 -0.10
C TRP A 122 7.93 5.72 -1.11
N ASN A 123 8.31 6.03 -2.34
CA ASN A 123 8.59 5.00 -3.34
C ASN A 123 9.72 4.06 -2.92
N ALA A 124 10.75 4.59 -2.24
CA ALA A 124 11.86 3.81 -1.72
C ALA A 124 11.36 2.84 -0.64
N LEU A 125 10.57 3.32 0.33
CA LEU A 125 9.94 2.47 1.35
C LEU A 125 9.03 1.41 0.72
N ALA A 126 8.13 1.80 -0.18
CA ALA A 126 7.22 0.88 -0.86
C ALA A 126 7.96 -0.20 -1.66
N SER A 127 9.09 0.16 -2.30
CA SER A 127 9.95 -0.78 -3.00
C SER A 127 10.68 -1.73 -2.06
N ALA A 128 11.20 -1.22 -0.94
CA ALA A 128 11.89 -2.02 0.08
C ALA A 128 10.92 -3.02 0.73
N VAL A 129 9.70 -2.59 1.05
CA VAL A 129 8.62 -3.46 1.54
C VAL A 129 8.25 -4.50 0.49
N ALA A 130 8.02 -4.10 -0.76
CA ALA A 130 7.65 -5.04 -1.82
C ALA A 130 8.75 -6.07 -2.13
N ALA A 131 10.02 -5.72 -1.91
CA ALA A 131 11.15 -6.62 -2.00
C ALA A 131 11.21 -7.57 -0.79
N ALA A 132 11.01 -7.06 0.43
CA ALA A 132 10.96 -7.87 1.64
C ALA A 132 9.81 -8.90 1.60
N LEU A 133 8.64 -8.50 1.10
CA LEU A 133 7.50 -9.41 0.83
C LEU A 133 7.83 -10.51 -0.18
N GLY A 134 8.81 -10.28 -1.06
CA GLY A 134 9.29 -11.26 -2.05
C GLY A 134 10.28 -12.29 -1.52
N SER A 135 10.87 -12.05 -0.35
CA SER A 135 12.01 -12.81 0.21
C SER A 135 11.70 -13.35 1.62
N PRO A 136 12.53 -14.24 2.19
CA PRO A 136 12.40 -14.64 3.59
C PRO A 136 12.55 -13.41 4.50
N PHE A 137 11.64 -13.27 5.47
CA PHE A 137 11.69 -12.21 6.45
C PHE A 137 12.80 -12.48 7.47
N SER A 138 13.49 -11.42 7.88
CA SER A 138 14.33 -11.45 9.07
C SER A 138 13.92 -10.32 10.00
N GLN A 139 14.09 -10.53 11.31
CA GLN A 139 13.77 -9.52 12.33
C GLN A 139 14.49 -8.19 12.06
N GLN A 140 15.73 -8.25 11.57
CA GLN A 140 16.49 -7.05 11.22
C GLN A 140 15.85 -6.27 10.07
N ILE A 141 15.39 -6.96 9.01
CA ILE A 141 14.71 -6.32 7.87
C ILE A 141 13.41 -5.67 8.34
N VAL A 142 12.62 -6.37 9.15
CA VAL A 142 11.36 -5.87 9.71
C VAL A 142 11.59 -4.61 10.55
N SER A 143 12.54 -4.67 11.50
CA SER A 143 12.88 -3.54 12.37
C SER A 143 13.32 -2.31 11.57
N ASN A 144 14.16 -2.51 10.54
CA ASN A 144 14.60 -1.44 9.65
C ASN A 144 13.42 -0.82 8.88
N LEU A 145 12.51 -1.62 8.32
CA LEU A 145 11.34 -1.13 7.58
C LEU A 145 10.38 -0.38 8.49
N LEU A 146 10.13 -0.86 9.70
CA LEU A 146 9.29 -0.17 10.69
C LEU A 146 9.92 1.15 11.15
N ALA A 147 11.23 1.20 11.33
CA ALA A 147 11.93 2.44 11.66
C ALA A 147 11.81 3.46 10.51
N GLN A 148 12.00 3.03 9.26
CA GLN A 148 11.82 3.89 8.08
C GLN A 148 10.37 4.39 7.95
N ASP A 149 9.38 3.51 8.12
CA ASP A 149 7.95 3.87 8.10
C ASP A 149 7.61 4.90 9.19
N ARG A 150 8.11 4.72 10.42
CA ARG A 150 7.91 5.68 11.51
C ARG A 150 8.50 7.05 11.18
N VAL A 151 9.75 7.11 10.71
CA VAL A 151 10.41 8.36 10.33
C VAL A 151 9.67 9.04 9.18
N LEU A 152 9.16 8.28 8.21
CA LEU A 152 8.40 8.85 7.10
C LEU A 152 7.06 9.42 7.60
N LYS A 153 6.33 8.69 8.45
CA LYS A 153 5.05 9.13 9.03
C LYS A 153 5.16 10.38 9.90
N THR A 154 6.30 10.67 10.52
CA THR A 154 6.46 11.94 11.26
C THR A 154 6.56 13.14 10.32
N ARG A 155 6.97 12.93 9.05
CA ARG A 155 7.14 13.98 8.02
C ARG A 155 5.97 14.05 7.03
N LEU A 156 5.19 12.98 6.93
CA LEU A 156 4.18 12.78 5.90
C LEU A 156 2.81 12.61 6.58
N ALA A 157 1.97 13.65 6.49
CA ALA A 157 0.67 13.71 7.15
C ALA A 157 -0.40 12.94 6.35
N SER A 158 -0.42 13.10 5.02
CA SER A 158 -1.36 12.38 4.14
C SER A 158 -0.68 11.86 2.87
N ASN A 159 -1.03 10.62 2.48
CA ASN A 159 -0.50 9.96 1.29
C ASN A 159 -1.56 9.06 0.61
N PRO A 160 -2.12 9.47 -0.54
CA PRO A 160 -3.10 8.70 -1.30
C PRO A 160 -2.62 7.30 -1.69
N ALA A 161 -1.34 7.18 -2.09
CA ALA A 161 -0.75 5.88 -2.40
C ALA A 161 -0.78 4.95 -1.17
N ALA A 162 -0.46 5.45 0.03
CA ALA A 162 -0.46 4.65 1.25
C ALA A 162 -1.85 4.11 1.62
N ALA A 163 -2.92 4.89 1.40
CA ALA A 163 -4.29 4.46 1.67
C ALA A 163 -4.75 3.32 0.75
N SER A 164 -4.18 3.23 -0.45
CA SER A 164 -4.54 2.24 -1.48
C SER A 164 -3.65 0.99 -1.49
N THR A 165 -2.45 1.07 -0.92
CA THR A 165 -1.56 -0.07 -0.72
C THR A 165 -2.04 -0.83 0.51
N GLY A 166 -2.33 -2.13 0.39
CA GLY A 166 -2.98 -2.94 1.44
C GLY A 166 -2.28 -2.94 2.81
N LYS A 167 -2.71 -3.81 3.73
CA LYS A 167 -2.28 -3.83 5.15
C LYS A 167 -0.85 -4.37 5.38
N TRP A 168 0.10 -4.04 4.50
CA TRP A 168 1.49 -4.45 4.60
C TRP A 168 2.12 -4.00 5.92
N ASN A 169 1.74 -2.81 6.42
CA ASN A 169 2.23 -2.26 7.67
C ASN A 169 1.83 -3.14 8.86
N GLU A 170 0.58 -3.61 8.89
CA GLU A 170 0.10 -4.53 9.91
C GLU A 170 0.88 -5.85 9.85
N ARG A 171 1.02 -6.42 8.65
CA ARG A 171 1.77 -7.66 8.42
C ARG A 171 3.21 -7.57 8.95
N ILE A 172 3.93 -6.49 8.65
CA ILE A 172 5.31 -6.29 9.12
C ILE A 172 5.34 -6.02 10.63
N SER A 173 4.44 -5.18 11.14
CA SER A 173 4.42 -4.77 12.55
C SER A 173 4.15 -5.93 13.52
N ARG A 174 3.40 -6.94 13.07
CA ARG A 174 3.05 -8.13 13.87
C ARG A 174 4.03 -9.28 13.73
N TYR A 175 5.10 -9.14 12.95
CA TYR A 175 6.04 -10.22 12.68
C TYR A 175 6.55 -10.89 13.98
N ASP A 176 7.07 -10.09 14.92
CA ASP A 176 7.63 -10.63 16.17
C ASP A 176 6.54 -11.27 17.05
N GLY A 177 5.34 -10.66 17.10
CA GLY A 177 4.20 -11.20 17.84
C GLY A 177 3.74 -12.55 17.29
N ARG A 178 3.54 -12.63 15.97
CA ARG A 178 3.15 -13.86 15.26
C ARG A 178 4.20 -14.96 15.36
N PHE A 179 5.49 -14.61 15.29
CA PHE A 179 6.56 -15.60 15.46
C PHE A 179 6.54 -16.22 16.87
N ASN A 180 6.45 -15.39 17.91
CA ASN A 180 6.36 -15.86 19.29
C ASN A 180 5.05 -16.64 19.54
N ALA A 181 3.94 -16.18 18.97
CA ALA A 181 2.66 -16.86 19.06
C ALA A 181 2.67 -18.21 18.34
N LEU A 182 3.37 -18.37 17.22
CA LEU A 182 3.55 -19.69 16.58
C LEU A 182 4.25 -20.66 17.53
N GLN A 183 5.28 -20.19 18.21
CA GLN A 183 6.06 -20.98 19.15
C GLN A 183 5.20 -21.41 20.34
N GLY A 184 4.39 -20.51 20.91
CA GLY A 184 3.43 -20.88 21.96
C GLY A 184 2.34 -21.82 21.45
N LEU A 185 1.68 -21.45 20.35
CA LEU A 185 0.55 -22.19 19.77
C LEU A 185 0.89 -23.64 19.44
N LEU A 186 2.06 -23.89 18.85
CA LEU A 186 2.49 -25.24 18.49
C LEU A 186 3.32 -25.88 19.60
N GLY A 187 4.20 -25.14 20.27
CA GLY A 187 5.04 -25.65 21.35
C GLY A 187 4.24 -26.18 22.54
N ASP A 188 3.21 -25.47 22.97
CA ASP A 188 2.38 -25.87 24.12
C ASP A 188 1.65 -27.21 23.88
N LEU A 189 1.51 -27.63 22.62
CA LEU A 189 0.89 -28.92 22.29
C LEU A 189 1.72 -30.10 22.80
N SER A 190 3.05 -29.98 22.92
CA SER A 190 3.88 -31.08 23.45
C SER A 190 3.61 -31.38 24.92
N ASP A 191 3.11 -30.40 25.66
CA ASP A 191 2.91 -30.51 27.10
C ASP A 191 1.50 -31.02 27.45
N THR A 192 0.66 -31.23 26.42
CA THR A 192 -0.70 -31.77 26.59
C THR A 192 -0.68 -33.27 26.82
N VAL A 193 -1.66 -33.78 27.57
CA VAL A 193 -1.82 -35.22 27.82
C VAL A 193 -1.90 -36.01 26.51
N VAL A 194 -2.62 -35.49 25.51
CA VAL A 194 -2.79 -36.14 24.20
C VAL A 194 -1.48 -36.25 23.42
N ALA A 195 -0.47 -35.43 23.71
CA ALA A 195 0.83 -35.50 23.06
C ALA A 195 1.49 -36.87 23.22
N ASP A 196 1.25 -37.56 24.34
CA ASP A 196 1.88 -38.82 24.68
C ASP A 196 1.00 -40.05 24.45
N LEU A 197 -0.09 -39.92 23.70
CA LEU A 197 -1.07 -41.02 23.55
C LEU A 197 -0.98 -41.72 22.20
N TYR A 198 -1.19 -43.03 22.24
CA TYR A 198 -1.59 -43.86 21.12
C TYR A 198 -3.04 -44.29 21.26
N THR A 199 -3.69 -44.49 20.13
CA THR A 199 -5.06 -45.02 20.06
C THR A 199 -5.01 -46.54 19.94
N VAL A 200 -5.82 -47.22 20.75
CA VAL A 200 -6.02 -48.66 20.69
C VAL A 200 -7.46 -48.92 20.28
N VAL A 201 -7.66 -49.67 19.20
CA VAL A 201 -8.98 -50.06 18.71
C VAL A 201 -9.19 -51.55 18.94
N ASP A 202 -10.29 -51.89 19.60
CA ASP A 202 -10.76 -53.26 19.74
C ASP A 202 -11.19 -53.82 18.37
N THR A 203 -10.56 -54.92 17.93
CA THR A 203 -10.87 -55.54 16.63
C THR A 203 -11.86 -56.70 16.70
N ASP A 204 -12.08 -57.29 17.89
CA ASP A 204 -12.91 -58.49 18.09
C ASP A 204 -14.14 -58.21 18.97
N GLY A 205 -14.74 -57.04 18.76
CA GLY A 205 -15.86 -56.58 19.57
C GLY A 205 -16.54 -55.34 19.01
N THR A 206 -16.55 -54.28 19.83
CA THR A 206 -17.40 -53.09 19.61
C THR A 206 -16.81 -52.06 18.65
N GLY A 207 -15.57 -52.25 18.18
CA GLY A 207 -14.85 -51.27 17.36
C GLY A 207 -14.52 -49.98 18.11
N LYS A 208 -14.58 -50.01 19.45
CA LYS A 208 -14.34 -48.83 20.28
C LYS A 208 -12.85 -48.53 20.37
N ARG A 209 -12.54 -47.24 20.29
CA ARG A 209 -11.22 -46.70 20.58
C ARG A 209 -11.04 -46.43 22.07
N HIS A 210 -9.83 -46.67 22.50
CA HIS A 210 -9.29 -46.34 23.82
C HIS A 210 -7.95 -45.63 23.62
N PHE A 211 -7.45 -44.95 24.64
CA PHE A 211 -6.12 -44.35 24.60
C PHE A 211 -5.20 -44.98 25.64
N ILE A 212 -3.94 -45.14 25.25
CA ILE A 212 -2.85 -45.60 26.11
C ILE A 212 -1.66 -44.66 25.93
N TYR A 213 -0.80 -44.59 26.93
CA TYR A 213 0.45 -43.87 26.78
C TYR A 213 1.42 -44.57 25.82
N ASN A 214 2.10 -43.80 24.97
CA ASN A 214 3.11 -44.25 24.02
C ASN A 214 4.21 -45.10 24.70
N HIS A 215 4.73 -44.65 25.83
CA HIS A 215 5.78 -45.31 26.59
C HIS A 215 5.32 -46.63 27.20
N TYR A 216 4.02 -46.74 27.55
CA TYR A 216 3.42 -47.99 28.00
C TYR A 216 3.35 -48.99 26.84
N TYR A 217 2.91 -48.55 25.66
CA TYR A 217 2.93 -49.37 24.46
C TYR A 217 4.34 -49.85 24.11
N ASP A 218 5.31 -48.93 24.02
CA ASP A 218 6.66 -49.23 23.57
C ASP A 218 7.38 -50.24 24.49
N ARG A 219 7.15 -50.15 25.81
CA ARG A 219 7.68 -51.12 26.78
C ARG A 219 7.02 -52.50 26.70
N ASN A 220 5.76 -52.55 26.27
CA ASN A 220 4.95 -53.78 26.31
C ASN A 220 4.57 -54.29 24.90
N LYS A 221 5.20 -53.77 23.85
CA LYS A 221 4.82 -53.98 22.44
C LYS A 221 4.66 -55.45 22.05
N ALA A 222 5.50 -56.33 22.61
CA ALA A 222 5.45 -57.77 22.37
C ALA A 222 4.19 -58.46 22.93
N VAL A 223 3.50 -57.83 23.88
CA VAL A 223 2.37 -58.40 24.62
C VAL A 223 1.01 -57.98 24.03
N PHE A 224 0.94 -56.82 23.37
CA PHE A 224 -0.28 -56.27 22.77
C PHE A 224 -0.97 -57.15 21.70
N PRO A 225 -0.25 -57.91 20.85
CA PRO A 225 -0.88 -58.80 19.87
C PRO A 225 -1.49 -60.07 20.49
N THR A 226 -1.16 -60.40 21.74
CA THR A 226 -1.44 -61.70 22.37
C THR A 226 -2.23 -61.59 23.69
N SER A 227 -2.63 -60.38 24.09
CA SER A 227 -3.15 -60.12 25.43
C SER A 227 -4.63 -60.49 25.57
N ASP A 228 -4.97 -61.77 25.45
CA ASP A 228 -6.33 -62.27 25.73
C ASP A 228 -6.68 -62.30 27.23
N SER A 229 -5.76 -61.89 28.12
CA SER A 229 -5.92 -62.04 29.57
C SER A 229 -5.23 -61.02 30.48
N ARG A 230 -4.53 -59.99 29.95
CA ARG A 230 -3.92 -58.93 30.77
C ARG A 230 -4.68 -57.63 30.59
N GLY A 231 -5.21 -57.08 31.69
CA GLY A 231 -5.87 -55.77 31.67
C GLY A 231 -4.90 -54.69 31.19
N LEU A 232 -5.27 -54.00 30.10
CA LEU A 232 -4.50 -52.87 29.57
C LEU A 232 -4.66 -51.65 30.49
N GLU A 233 -3.60 -50.87 30.57
CA GLU A 233 -3.58 -49.57 31.24
C GLU A 233 -4.15 -48.52 30.27
N LEU A 234 -5.41 -48.16 30.48
CA LEU A 234 -6.16 -47.24 29.62
C LEU A 234 -6.33 -45.88 30.30
N VAL A 235 -6.29 -44.82 29.51
CA VAL A 235 -6.69 -43.47 29.95
C VAL A 235 -8.21 -43.45 30.18
N VAL A 236 -8.64 -42.91 31.32
CA VAL A 236 -10.07 -42.89 31.72
C VAL A 236 -10.65 -41.51 31.98
N ASN A 237 -9.84 -40.45 31.88
CA ASN A 237 -10.31 -39.07 32.03
C ASN A 237 -9.43 -38.08 31.24
N GLY A 238 -9.89 -36.83 31.17
CA GLY A 238 -9.23 -35.76 30.44
C GLY A 238 -7.87 -35.35 31.02
N SER A 239 -7.57 -35.72 32.28
CA SER A 239 -6.26 -35.47 32.90
C SER A 239 -5.22 -36.55 32.59
N GLY A 240 -5.57 -37.59 31.84
CA GLY A 240 -4.66 -38.70 31.53
C GLY A 240 -4.58 -39.76 32.63
N ALA A 241 -5.48 -39.76 33.61
CA ALA A 241 -5.47 -40.77 34.65
C ALA A 241 -5.65 -42.17 34.04
N ILE A 242 -4.89 -43.12 34.57
CA ILE A 242 -4.86 -44.49 34.06
C ILE A 242 -5.73 -45.38 34.96
N LYS A 243 -6.49 -46.27 34.35
CA LYS A 243 -7.14 -47.38 35.03
C LYS A 243 -6.79 -48.68 34.32
N ARG A 244 -6.46 -49.72 35.10
CA ARG A 244 -6.43 -51.09 34.56
C ARG A 244 -7.86 -51.51 34.25
N SER A 245 -8.15 -51.65 32.96
CA SER A 245 -9.46 -52.11 32.50
C SER A 245 -9.67 -53.58 32.87
N ASN A 246 -10.93 -53.96 33.14
CA ASN A 246 -11.36 -55.36 32.99
C ASN A 246 -10.96 -55.83 31.57
N PRO A 247 -10.58 -57.11 31.38
CA PRO A 247 -9.88 -57.54 30.18
C PRO A 247 -10.65 -57.10 28.93
N LEU A 248 -10.07 -56.16 28.18
CA LEU A 248 -10.42 -55.98 26.78
C LEU A 248 -10.10 -57.32 26.11
N LYS A 249 -11.05 -57.88 25.37
CA LYS A 249 -10.92 -59.22 24.79
C LYS A 249 -10.54 -59.09 23.32
N GLY A 250 -9.53 -59.86 22.89
CA GLY A 250 -9.18 -60.03 21.49
C GLY A 250 -7.97 -59.20 21.02
N PRO A 251 -7.60 -59.36 19.74
CA PRO A 251 -6.53 -58.59 19.12
C PRO A 251 -6.86 -57.10 19.09
N PHE A 252 -5.80 -56.28 19.21
CA PHE A 252 -5.91 -54.82 19.18
C PHE A 252 -5.17 -54.24 17.98
N LYS A 253 -5.77 -53.25 17.33
CA LYS A 253 -5.04 -52.37 16.41
C LYS A 253 -4.55 -51.16 17.19
N VAL A 254 -3.22 -50.98 17.24
CA VAL A 254 -2.62 -49.77 17.82
C VAL A 254 -2.29 -48.80 16.69
N ILE A 255 -2.75 -47.56 16.83
CA ILE A 255 -2.58 -46.45 15.91
C ILE A 255 -1.76 -45.38 16.63
N GLN A 256 -0.77 -44.80 15.93
CA GLN A 256 0.14 -43.82 16.52
C GLN A 256 -0.47 -42.43 16.72
N GLU A 257 -1.68 -42.19 16.22
CA GLU A 257 -2.44 -40.98 16.50
C GLU A 257 -2.99 -41.03 17.95
N PRO A 258 -3.03 -39.91 18.68
CA PRO A 258 -2.70 -38.53 18.26
C PRO A 258 -1.22 -38.12 18.30
N PHE A 259 -0.32 -38.90 18.92
CA PHE A 259 1.11 -38.57 19.06
C PHE A 259 1.77 -38.18 17.72
N ALA A 260 1.46 -38.90 16.64
CA ALA A 260 2.01 -38.62 15.31
C ALA A 260 1.61 -37.23 14.77
N THR A 261 0.35 -36.82 14.95
CA THR A 261 -0.11 -35.49 14.54
C THR A 261 0.50 -34.38 15.41
N ILE A 262 0.60 -34.56 16.73
CA ILE A 262 1.21 -33.55 17.61
C ILE A 262 2.68 -33.34 17.24
N ARG A 263 3.44 -34.43 17.02
CA ARG A 263 4.82 -34.34 16.55
C ARG A 263 4.93 -33.67 15.18
N TRP A 264 4.01 -33.97 14.26
CA TRP A 264 3.97 -33.33 12.94
C TRP A 264 3.74 -31.81 13.07
N LEU A 265 2.79 -31.36 13.90
CA LEU A 265 2.53 -29.95 14.17
C LEU A 265 3.78 -29.24 14.73
N ASN A 266 4.49 -29.86 15.67
CA ASN A 266 5.73 -29.31 16.23
C ASN A 266 6.84 -29.15 15.18
N VAL A 267 6.93 -30.06 14.21
CA VAL A 267 7.89 -29.95 13.10
C VAL A 267 7.47 -28.84 12.12
N GLN A 268 6.16 -28.59 11.95
CA GLN A 268 5.69 -27.50 11.08
C GLN A 268 6.18 -26.13 11.57
N HIS A 269 6.21 -25.88 12.88
CA HIS A 269 6.79 -24.65 13.45
C HIS A 269 8.20 -24.38 12.92
N GLN A 270 9.08 -25.39 12.95
CA GLN A 270 10.49 -25.23 12.57
C GLN A 270 10.68 -25.15 11.04
N THR A 271 9.92 -25.96 10.30
CA THR A 271 10.10 -26.10 8.85
C THR A 271 9.43 -25.01 8.04
N ARG A 272 8.33 -24.43 8.56
CA ARG A 272 7.53 -23.39 7.88
C ARG A 272 7.60 -22.01 8.56
N ALA A 273 8.50 -21.81 9.52
CA ALA A 273 8.66 -20.52 10.20
C ALA A 273 8.76 -19.33 9.22
N PRO A 274 9.55 -19.39 8.13
CA PRO A 274 9.61 -18.31 7.14
C PRO A 274 8.28 -18.02 6.44
N GLU A 275 7.49 -19.06 6.14
CA GLU A 275 6.19 -18.95 5.50
C GLU A 275 5.14 -18.36 6.45
N PHE A 276 5.09 -18.79 7.72
CA PHE A 276 4.21 -18.19 8.73
C PHE A 276 4.54 -16.72 9.01
N ALA A 277 5.84 -16.40 9.07
CA ALA A 277 6.32 -15.02 9.16
C ALA A 277 5.81 -14.14 8.00
N LYS A 278 5.76 -14.71 6.81
CA LYS A 278 5.34 -14.02 5.59
C LYS A 278 3.82 -13.92 5.47
N ASP A 279 3.10 -15.01 5.75
CA ASP A 279 1.66 -15.11 5.53
C ASP A 279 0.92 -15.94 6.58
N TRP A 280 1.02 -15.50 7.83
CA TRP A 280 0.37 -16.05 9.03
C TRP A 280 -1.05 -16.59 8.78
N ASP A 281 -1.94 -15.74 8.27
CA ASP A 281 -3.35 -16.06 8.14
C ASP A 281 -3.55 -17.22 7.16
N ARG A 282 -2.95 -17.15 5.97
CA ARG A 282 -3.09 -18.21 4.94
C ARG A 282 -2.40 -19.49 5.34
N GLU A 283 -1.22 -19.43 5.95
CA GLU A 283 -0.50 -20.64 6.37
C GLU A 283 -1.18 -21.34 7.55
N LEU A 284 -1.81 -20.62 8.48
CA LEU A 284 -2.61 -21.25 9.55
C LEU A 284 -3.90 -21.88 9.01
N LEU A 285 -4.63 -21.19 8.13
CA LEU A 285 -5.81 -21.78 7.48
C LEU A 285 -5.45 -23.03 6.67
N LYS A 286 -4.29 -23.03 6.02
CA LYS A 286 -3.75 -24.21 5.31
C LYS A 286 -3.36 -25.33 6.28
N LEU A 287 -2.72 -25.01 7.42
CA LEU A 287 -2.37 -25.98 8.45
C LEU A 287 -3.64 -26.65 9.01
N ILE A 288 -4.72 -25.90 9.22
CA ILE A 288 -6.02 -26.41 9.64
C ILE A 288 -6.60 -27.37 8.58
N ALA A 289 -6.50 -27.03 7.30
CA ALA A 289 -6.95 -27.91 6.21
C ALA A 289 -6.12 -29.21 6.14
N GLU A 290 -4.80 -29.12 6.33
CA GLU A 290 -3.91 -30.28 6.42
C GLU A 290 -4.27 -31.17 7.62
N LEU A 291 -4.50 -30.57 8.80
CA LEU A 291 -4.94 -31.26 10.03
C LEU A 291 -6.29 -31.96 9.84
N ARG A 292 -7.26 -31.29 9.21
CA ARG A 292 -8.57 -31.89 8.87
C ARG A 292 -8.40 -33.19 8.09
N SER A 293 -7.46 -33.21 7.14
CA SER A 293 -7.21 -34.34 6.23
C SER A 293 -6.41 -35.50 6.85
N ARG A 294 -5.93 -35.38 8.10
CA ARG A 294 -5.15 -36.43 8.77
C ARG A 294 -5.98 -37.71 8.95
N PRO A 295 -5.58 -38.85 8.37
CA PRO A 295 -6.31 -40.11 8.52
C PRO A 295 -6.12 -40.67 9.93
N GLU A 296 -7.08 -41.48 10.40
CA GLU A 296 -7.04 -42.21 11.68
C GLU A 296 -6.93 -41.35 12.96
N LEU A 297 -6.80 -40.02 12.85
CA LEU A 297 -6.87 -39.09 13.96
C LEU A 297 -8.33 -38.93 14.41
N ASP A 298 -8.60 -39.28 15.66
CA ASP A 298 -9.93 -39.19 16.24
C ASP A 298 -10.59 -37.82 16.06
N SER A 299 -11.89 -37.83 15.75
CA SER A 299 -12.67 -36.64 15.41
C SER A 299 -12.71 -35.60 16.52
N LEU A 300 -12.78 -36.02 17.79
CA LEU A 300 -12.85 -35.07 18.92
C LEU A 300 -11.49 -34.43 19.18
N ILE A 301 -10.41 -35.21 19.09
CA ILE A 301 -9.04 -34.68 19.18
C ILE A 301 -8.75 -33.75 17.99
N LYS A 302 -9.19 -34.13 16.79
CA LYS A 302 -9.08 -33.29 15.60
C LYS A 302 -9.83 -31.96 15.77
N GLU A 303 -11.07 -32.00 16.27
CA GLU A 303 -11.86 -30.80 16.57
C GLU A 303 -11.16 -29.92 17.62
N MET A 304 -10.57 -30.53 18.66
CA MET A 304 -9.82 -29.83 19.71
C MET A 304 -8.61 -29.09 19.14
N LEU A 305 -7.80 -29.77 18.32
CA LEU A 305 -6.63 -29.16 17.68
C LEU A 305 -7.02 -28.05 16.71
N ILE A 306 -8.10 -28.21 15.94
CA ILE A 306 -8.62 -27.16 15.06
C ILE A 306 -9.08 -25.95 15.87
N SER A 307 -9.79 -26.17 16.99
CA SER A 307 -10.22 -25.09 17.89
C SER A 307 -9.04 -24.33 18.47
N HIS A 308 -7.98 -25.04 18.90
CA HIS A 308 -6.76 -24.43 19.41
C HIS A 308 -6.07 -23.56 18.35
N LEU A 309 -5.85 -24.11 17.15
CA LEU A 309 -5.23 -23.38 16.05
C LEU A 309 -6.05 -22.16 15.63
N LEU A 310 -7.37 -22.28 15.49
CA LEU A 310 -8.24 -21.16 15.10
C LEU A 310 -8.27 -20.04 16.14
N ALA A 311 -8.34 -20.38 17.43
CA ALA A 311 -8.32 -19.40 18.51
C ALA A 311 -7.01 -18.61 18.49
N GLY A 312 -5.86 -19.30 18.48
CA GLY A 312 -4.57 -18.62 18.44
C GLY A 312 -4.31 -17.84 17.15
N THR A 313 -4.87 -18.29 16.01
CA THR A 313 -4.82 -17.52 14.76
C THR A 313 -5.59 -16.20 14.90
N ALA A 314 -6.79 -16.24 15.49
CA ALA A 314 -7.68 -15.10 15.64
C ALA A 314 -7.12 -14.04 16.60
N ASP A 315 -6.43 -14.45 17.66
CA ASP A 315 -5.81 -13.53 18.63
C ASP A 315 -4.72 -12.66 17.98
N GLU A 316 -3.88 -13.26 17.13
CA GLU A 316 -2.80 -12.58 16.41
C GLU A 316 -3.23 -11.89 15.10
N SER A 317 -4.50 -12.07 14.73
CA SER A 317 -5.09 -11.51 13.52
C SER A 317 -6.52 -11.02 13.77
N PRO A 318 -6.70 -9.78 14.26
CA PRO A 318 -8.02 -9.22 14.56
C PRO A 318 -8.95 -9.19 13.35
N GLU A 319 -8.41 -8.99 12.15
CA GLU A 319 -9.19 -9.08 10.91
C GLU A 319 -9.73 -10.50 10.70
N LEU A 320 -8.90 -11.52 10.85
CA LEU A 320 -9.35 -12.91 10.73
C LEU A 320 -10.30 -13.27 11.88
N GLY A 321 -9.99 -12.85 13.11
CA GLY A 321 -10.84 -13.03 14.29
C GLY A 321 -12.23 -12.42 14.10
N SER A 322 -12.31 -11.21 13.55
CA SER A 322 -13.60 -10.57 13.22
C SER A 322 -14.41 -11.33 12.17
N GLN A 323 -13.74 -12.10 11.31
CA GLN A 323 -14.36 -12.90 10.25
C GLN A 323 -14.70 -14.33 10.67
N LEU A 324 -14.21 -14.78 11.83
CA LEU A 324 -14.35 -16.12 12.40
C LEU A 324 -15.22 -16.16 13.68
N VAL A 325 -15.89 -15.06 14.04
CA VAL A 325 -16.64 -14.94 15.31
C VAL A 325 -17.65 -16.07 15.50
N LYS A 326 -18.40 -16.44 14.45
CA LYS A 326 -19.44 -17.47 14.53
C LYS A 326 -18.84 -18.85 14.68
N GLU A 327 -17.75 -19.11 13.98
CA GLU A 327 -17.03 -20.37 13.94
C GLU A 327 -16.37 -20.64 15.30
N LEU A 328 -15.74 -19.61 15.89
CA LEU A 328 -15.15 -19.69 17.23
C LEU A 328 -16.23 -19.88 18.31
N ALA A 329 -17.39 -19.21 18.18
CA ALA A 329 -18.52 -19.41 19.09
C ALA A 329 -19.04 -20.85 19.04
N LEU A 330 -19.25 -21.41 17.85
CA LEU A 330 -19.67 -22.81 17.69
C LEU A 330 -18.66 -23.78 18.31
N LEU A 331 -17.36 -23.57 18.08
CA LEU A 331 -16.32 -24.39 18.69
C LEU A 331 -16.31 -24.23 20.22
N SER A 332 -16.55 -23.03 20.75
CA SER A 332 -16.66 -22.81 22.19
C SER A 332 -17.86 -23.55 22.80
N GLU A 333 -19.03 -23.47 22.17
CA GLU A 333 -20.26 -24.17 22.60
C GLU A 333 -20.06 -25.69 22.65
N ARG A 334 -19.30 -26.24 21.70
CA ARG A 334 -18.99 -27.68 21.61
C ARG A 334 -17.85 -28.15 22.51
N SER A 335 -17.27 -27.28 23.34
CA SER A 335 -16.19 -27.63 24.28
C SER A 335 -16.53 -28.83 25.16
N HIS A 336 -17.74 -28.84 25.74
CA HIS A 336 -18.22 -29.94 26.57
C HIS A 336 -18.26 -31.30 25.86
N ILE A 337 -18.44 -31.33 24.54
CA ILE A 337 -18.38 -32.58 23.74
C ILE A 337 -16.93 -33.02 23.62
N ARG A 338 -16.02 -32.08 23.32
CA ARG A 338 -14.58 -32.38 23.19
C ARG A 338 -13.96 -32.83 24.51
N ASP A 339 -14.45 -32.35 25.64
CA ASP A 339 -13.95 -32.73 26.96
C ASP A 339 -14.16 -34.22 27.29
N THR A 340 -15.02 -34.91 26.54
CA THR A 340 -15.25 -36.37 26.64
C THR A 340 -14.35 -37.20 25.72
N TRP A 341 -13.30 -36.60 25.13
CA TRP A 341 -12.45 -37.26 24.14
C TRP A 341 -11.94 -38.63 24.59
N TYR A 342 -11.63 -38.82 25.87
CA TYR A 342 -11.09 -40.06 26.44
C TYR A 342 -12.10 -41.22 26.53
N GLU A 343 -13.40 -40.94 26.37
CA GLU A 343 -14.44 -41.95 26.55
C GLU A 343 -14.42 -43.01 25.43
N PRO A 344 -14.73 -44.29 25.73
CA PRO A 344 -14.77 -45.34 24.71
C PRO A 344 -15.91 -45.14 23.68
N ALA A 345 -15.53 -44.82 22.44
CA ALA A 345 -16.44 -44.59 21.31
C ALA A 345 -15.88 -45.23 20.03
N PRO A 346 -16.67 -45.48 18.97
CA PRO A 346 -16.13 -45.89 17.68
C PRO A 346 -15.12 -44.86 17.15
N LEU A 347 -13.99 -45.33 16.59
CA LEU A 347 -13.04 -44.43 15.96
C LEU A 347 -13.68 -43.77 14.73
N SER A 348 -13.76 -42.44 14.74
CA SER A 348 -14.15 -41.64 13.59
C SER A 348 -13.01 -40.68 13.27
N ASP A 349 -12.57 -40.63 12.02
CA ASP A 349 -11.64 -39.61 11.54
C ASP A 349 -12.35 -38.40 10.90
N LYS A 350 -13.69 -38.44 10.83
CA LYS A 350 -14.51 -37.36 10.28
C LYS A 350 -14.97 -36.42 11.37
N LEU A 351 -14.80 -35.12 11.13
CA LEU A 351 -15.36 -34.08 11.98
C LEU A 351 -16.89 -34.15 11.98
N ALA A 352 -17.52 -33.60 13.03
CA ALA A 352 -18.97 -33.46 13.09
C ALA A 352 -19.48 -32.59 11.92
N ILE A 353 -20.69 -32.90 11.43
CA ILE A 353 -21.30 -32.23 10.27
C ILE A 353 -21.34 -30.70 10.47
N ASP A 354 -21.75 -30.24 11.65
CA ASP A 354 -21.82 -28.80 11.95
C ASP A 354 -20.44 -28.12 11.88
N VAL A 355 -19.38 -28.82 12.29
CA VAL A 355 -18.01 -28.30 12.22
C VAL A 355 -17.52 -28.24 10.76
N GLU A 356 -17.85 -29.26 9.96
CA GLU A 356 -17.52 -29.26 8.53
C GLU A 356 -18.25 -28.15 7.78
N ASP A 357 -19.56 -28.04 7.95
CA ASP A 357 -20.42 -27.16 7.17
C ASP A 357 -20.28 -25.70 7.57
N VAL A 358 -19.93 -25.41 8.83
CA VAL A 358 -19.75 -24.05 9.34
C VAL A 358 -18.28 -23.67 9.38
N VAL A 359 -17.47 -24.36 10.18
CA VAL A 359 -16.08 -23.95 10.47
C VAL A 359 -15.18 -24.19 9.26
N ILE A 360 -15.13 -25.42 8.76
CA ILE A 360 -14.19 -25.78 7.68
C ILE A 360 -14.56 -25.08 6.38
N LYS A 361 -15.86 -24.99 6.07
CA LYS A 361 -16.34 -24.23 4.92
C LYS A 361 -15.86 -22.77 4.98
N ARG A 362 -16.00 -22.11 6.13
CA ARG A 362 -15.54 -20.73 6.32
C ARG A 362 -14.03 -20.60 6.17
N VAL A 363 -13.26 -21.51 6.78
CA VAL A 363 -11.80 -21.56 6.65
C VAL A 363 -11.38 -21.62 5.18
N ALA A 364 -12.04 -22.47 4.39
CA ALA A 364 -11.77 -22.59 2.96
C ALA A 364 -12.16 -21.34 2.16
N GLU A 365 -13.26 -20.68 2.49
CA GLU A 365 -13.67 -19.41 1.89
C GLU A 365 -12.65 -18.30 2.17
N LEU A 366 -12.23 -18.15 3.43
CA LEU A 366 -11.25 -17.15 3.85
C LEU A 366 -9.89 -17.36 3.19
N TYR A 367 -9.43 -18.61 3.11
CA TYR A 367 -8.18 -18.93 2.42
C TYR A 367 -8.18 -18.46 0.95
N ARG A 368 -9.35 -18.47 0.28
CA ARG A 368 -9.47 -18.00 -1.11
C ARG A 368 -9.60 -16.47 -1.21
N SER A 369 -10.28 -15.83 -0.28
CA SER A 369 -10.60 -14.40 -0.36
C SER A 369 -9.50 -13.46 0.15
N LEU A 370 -8.67 -13.90 1.10
CA LEU A 370 -7.62 -13.06 1.69
C LEU A 370 -6.60 -12.61 0.62
N PRO A 371 -6.11 -11.36 0.64
CA PRO A 371 -5.04 -10.93 -0.26
C PRO A 371 -3.80 -11.82 -0.12
N THR A 372 -3.18 -12.18 -1.23
CA THR A 372 -1.88 -12.87 -1.21
C THR A 372 -0.74 -11.86 -1.05
N VAL A 373 0.37 -12.29 -0.44
CA VAL A 373 1.59 -11.47 -0.37
C VAL A 373 2.09 -11.02 -1.76
N SER A 374 1.85 -11.83 -2.79
CA SER A 374 2.19 -11.46 -4.18
C SER A 374 1.32 -10.29 -4.68
N GLN A 375 0.02 -10.30 -4.41
CA GLN A 375 -0.89 -9.20 -4.77
C GLN A 375 -0.54 -7.91 -4.00
N GLU A 376 -0.22 -8.00 -2.71
CA GLU A 376 0.22 -6.85 -1.91
C GLU A 376 1.54 -6.26 -2.46
N SER A 377 2.54 -7.10 -2.72
CA SER A 377 3.82 -6.71 -3.31
C SER A 377 3.63 -6.06 -4.70
N ALA A 378 2.77 -6.63 -5.54
CA ALA A 378 2.45 -6.07 -6.85
C ALA A 378 1.76 -4.71 -6.74
N SER A 379 0.81 -4.55 -5.79
CA SER A 379 0.13 -3.28 -5.53
C SER A 379 1.11 -2.19 -5.10
N LEU A 380 2.01 -2.49 -4.16
CA LEU A 380 3.07 -1.57 -3.71
C LEU A 380 4.02 -1.15 -4.85
N ARG A 381 4.32 -2.07 -5.77
CA ARG A 381 5.18 -1.77 -6.92
C ARG A 381 4.50 -0.86 -7.95
N LYS A 382 3.18 -0.96 -8.09
CA LYS A 382 2.39 -0.14 -9.03
C LYS A 382 2.15 1.27 -8.51
N ARG A 383 1.93 1.43 -7.19
CA ARG A 383 1.60 2.72 -6.56
C ARG A 383 2.84 3.57 -6.25
N LYS A 384 3.62 3.88 -7.29
CA LYS A 384 4.79 4.75 -7.21
C LYS A 384 4.50 6.12 -7.80
N TYR A 385 4.93 7.16 -7.11
CA TYR A 385 4.92 8.51 -7.62
C TYR A 385 6.04 8.69 -8.63
N THR A 386 5.75 9.33 -9.75
CA THR A 386 6.80 9.71 -10.69
C THR A 386 6.67 11.19 -10.99
N TRP A 387 7.74 11.96 -10.83
CA TRP A 387 7.71 13.35 -11.24
C TRP A 387 7.53 13.44 -12.76
N VAL A 388 6.54 14.21 -13.21
CA VAL A 388 6.13 14.26 -14.62
C VAL A 388 6.06 15.68 -15.17
N GLY A 389 6.26 16.70 -14.34
CA GLY A 389 6.29 18.08 -14.77
C GLY A 389 5.87 19.05 -13.67
N CYS A 390 5.19 20.13 -14.02
CA CYS A 390 4.81 21.16 -13.08
C CYS A 390 3.49 21.85 -13.44
N ILE A 391 2.95 22.62 -12.50
CA ILE A 391 1.77 23.44 -12.73
C ILE A 391 2.19 24.76 -13.37
N VAL A 392 1.53 25.16 -14.45
CA VAL A 392 1.71 26.46 -15.12
C VAL A 392 0.40 27.24 -15.14
N ARG A 393 0.45 28.52 -15.49
CA ARG A 393 -0.74 29.32 -15.80
C ARG A 393 -0.93 29.43 -17.30
N ASP A 394 -2.17 29.27 -17.78
CA ASP A 394 -2.53 29.59 -19.15
C ASP A 394 -2.60 31.12 -19.37
N SER A 395 -2.91 31.55 -20.60
CA SER A 395 -3.06 32.98 -20.93
C SER A 395 -4.22 33.67 -20.20
N GLY A 396 -5.17 32.90 -19.66
CA GLY A 396 -6.28 33.38 -18.83
C GLY A 396 -5.97 33.39 -17.33
N GLY A 397 -4.78 32.95 -16.92
CA GLY A 397 -4.40 32.81 -15.50
C GLY A 397 -4.92 31.54 -14.83
N ASN A 398 -5.53 30.60 -15.57
CA ASN A 398 -5.99 29.34 -15.02
C ASN A 398 -4.83 28.37 -14.86
N ALA A 399 -4.87 27.54 -13.81
CA ALA A 399 -3.87 26.49 -13.64
C ALA A 399 -4.03 25.44 -14.75
N MET A 400 -2.92 25.06 -15.37
CA MET A 400 -2.85 23.97 -16.34
C MET A 400 -1.68 23.04 -16.01
N PRO A 401 -1.84 21.71 -16.13
CA PRO A 401 -0.73 20.79 -15.97
C PRO A 401 0.20 20.88 -17.19
N HIS A 402 1.50 21.05 -16.94
CA HIS A 402 2.52 20.91 -17.98
C HIS A 402 3.32 19.63 -17.73
N LEU A 403 3.15 18.65 -18.62
CA LEU A 403 3.86 17.37 -18.55
C LEU A 403 5.12 17.41 -19.42
N GLN A 404 6.25 16.97 -18.86
CA GLN A 404 7.53 16.84 -19.56
C GLN A 404 7.59 15.61 -20.48
N ARG A 405 6.70 14.64 -20.26
CA ARG A 405 6.57 13.42 -21.05
C ARG A 405 5.10 13.06 -21.23
N THR A 406 4.80 12.39 -22.33
CA THR A 406 3.51 11.75 -22.54
C THR A 406 3.34 10.58 -21.58
N ILE A 407 2.14 10.41 -21.05
CA ILE A 407 1.75 9.32 -20.16
C ILE A 407 0.51 8.70 -20.77
N ASP A 408 0.64 7.48 -21.27
CA ASP A 408 -0.44 6.83 -22.03
C ASP A 408 -1.44 6.10 -21.12
N ASP A 409 -1.03 5.80 -19.88
CA ASP A 409 -1.85 5.10 -18.89
C ASP A 409 -2.74 6.07 -18.08
N ASN A 410 -3.86 5.54 -17.58
CA ASN A 410 -4.72 6.28 -16.67
C ASN A 410 -4.12 6.34 -15.26
N GLY A 411 -4.36 7.46 -14.58
CA GLY A 411 -3.92 7.62 -13.19
C GLY A 411 -4.23 8.98 -12.61
N GLN A 412 -3.58 9.28 -11.49
CA GLN A 412 -3.78 10.47 -10.70
C GLN A 412 -2.57 11.41 -10.79
N LEU A 413 -2.84 12.71 -10.74
CA LEU A 413 -1.82 13.76 -10.58
C LEU A 413 -1.88 14.27 -9.14
N ALA A 414 -0.73 14.29 -8.48
CA ALA A 414 -0.59 14.73 -7.11
C ALA A 414 0.50 15.81 -6.97
N VAL A 415 0.40 16.61 -5.91
CA VAL A 415 1.45 17.55 -5.48
C VAL A 415 1.84 17.28 -4.04
N ALA A 416 3.11 17.48 -3.71
CA ALA A 416 3.60 17.47 -2.34
C ALA A 416 3.70 18.91 -1.83
N ARG A 417 2.96 19.24 -0.76
CA ARG A 417 2.87 20.59 -0.19
C ARG A 417 2.97 20.56 1.34
N PRO A 418 3.28 21.69 2.00
CA PRO A 418 3.17 21.79 3.46
C PRO A 418 1.76 21.43 3.92
N SER A 419 1.64 20.69 5.02
CA SER A 419 0.33 20.34 5.56
C SER A 419 -0.39 21.58 6.11
N ALA A 420 -1.71 21.62 5.91
CA ALA A 420 -2.55 22.71 6.40
C ALA A 420 -2.61 22.76 7.94
N GLU A 421 -2.51 21.60 8.59
CA GLU A 421 -2.54 21.48 10.06
C GLU A 421 -1.15 21.71 10.67
N ASN A 422 -0.10 21.19 10.01
CA ASN A 422 1.28 21.33 10.47
C ASN A 422 2.25 21.63 9.31
N PRO A 423 2.70 22.88 9.12
CA PRO A 423 3.60 23.26 8.02
C PRO A 423 4.98 22.58 8.03
N THR A 424 5.36 21.89 9.11
CA THR A 424 6.59 21.08 9.15
C THR A 424 6.41 19.72 8.49
N GLN A 425 5.17 19.26 8.33
CA GLN A 425 4.80 18.03 7.65
C GLN A 425 4.36 18.29 6.21
N THR A 426 4.23 17.21 5.46
CA THR A 426 3.85 17.24 4.04
C THR A 426 2.55 16.50 3.81
N ASP A 427 1.65 17.13 3.06
CA ASP A 427 0.51 16.47 2.45
C ASP A 427 0.83 16.18 0.99
N ILE A 428 0.64 14.92 0.58
CA ILE A 428 0.55 14.55 -0.83
C ILE A 428 -0.93 14.57 -1.19
N VAL A 429 -1.34 15.48 -2.06
CA VAL A 429 -2.75 15.66 -2.42
C VAL A 429 -2.97 15.43 -3.91
N VAL A 430 -4.05 14.72 -4.25
CA VAL A 430 -4.48 14.57 -5.64
C VAL A 430 -5.08 15.89 -6.11
N VAL A 431 -4.56 16.42 -7.21
CA VAL A 431 -4.99 17.68 -7.84
C VAL A 431 -5.58 17.48 -9.23
N GLY A 432 -5.41 16.29 -9.80
CA GLY A 432 -5.74 15.99 -11.17
C GLY A 432 -5.81 14.50 -11.48
N THR A 433 -6.18 14.20 -12.71
CA THR A 433 -6.17 12.85 -13.30
C THR A 433 -5.59 12.89 -14.71
N ILE A 434 -5.12 11.75 -15.18
CA ILE A 434 -4.78 11.50 -16.58
C ILE A 434 -5.74 10.43 -17.08
N ALA A 435 -6.46 10.73 -18.16
CA ALA A 435 -7.36 9.80 -18.81
C ALA A 435 -7.10 9.80 -20.32
N GLY A 436 -6.71 8.65 -20.89
CA GLY A 436 -6.40 8.54 -22.31
C GLY A 436 -5.31 9.51 -22.80
N GLY A 437 -4.29 9.74 -21.97
CA GLY A 437 -3.19 10.67 -22.25
C GLY A 437 -3.50 12.16 -22.04
N ALA A 438 -4.74 12.52 -21.69
CA ALA A 438 -5.12 13.90 -21.43
C ALA A 438 -5.07 14.21 -19.92
N PRO A 439 -4.18 15.12 -19.46
CA PRO A 439 -4.16 15.56 -18.08
C PRO A 439 -5.26 16.61 -17.83
N ALA A 440 -6.00 16.43 -16.74
CA ALA A 440 -7.02 17.38 -16.29
C ALA A 440 -6.91 17.60 -14.78
N PHE A 441 -7.09 18.84 -14.33
CA PHE A 441 -7.21 19.12 -12.91
C PHE A 441 -8.63 18.84 -12.42
N ASN A 442 -8.74 18.11 -11.31
CA ASN A 442 -9.96 17.84 -10.59
C ASN A 442 -9.63 17.93 -9.09
N GLY A 443 -9.79 19.11 -8.50
CA GLY A 443 -9.37 19.34 -7.12
C GLY A 443 -9.51 20.79 -6.67
N ASN A 444 -9.02 21.07 -5.47
CA ASN A 444 -9.09 22.40 -4.89
C ASN A 444 -8.09 23.34 -5.60
N ALA A 445 -8.59 24.49 -6.07
CA ALA A 445 -7.76 25.52 -6.71
C ALA A 445 -6.60 26.00 -5.81
N ARG A 446 -6.74 25.88 -4.49
CA ARG A 446 -5.68 26.22 -3.51
C ARG A 446 -4.44 25.33 -3.62
N ASP A 447 -4.58 24.13 -4.18
CA ASP A 447 -3.48 23.18 -4.34
C ASP A 447 -2.77 23.33 -5.69
N GLN A 448 -3.39 24.06 -6.61
CA GLN A 448 -2.93 24.31 -7.98
C GLN A 448 -2.09 25.61 -8.07
N LEU A 449 -1.02 25.67 -7.27
CA LEU A 449 -0.05 26.78 -7.28
C LEU A 449 0.93 26.60 -8.43
N ALA A 450 1.14 27.65 -9.22
CA ALA A 450 2.09 27.62 -10.33
C ALA A 450 3.52 27.33 -9.83
N GLY A 451 4.27 26.54 -10.61
CA GLY A 451 5.63 26.12 -10.29
C GLY A 451 5.72 24.86 -9.43
N ARG A 452 4.63 24.43 -8.76
CA ARG A 452 4.65 23.17 -8.00
C ARG A 452 4.93 21.96 -8.91
N PRO A 453 5.77 21.01 -8.47
CA PRO A 453 5.98 19.76 -9.20
C PRO A 453 4.70 18.91 -9.21
N LEU A 454 4.43 18.29 -10.35
CA LEU A 454 3.36 17.31 -10.53
C LEU A 454 3.95 15.90 -10.50
N PHE A 455 3.40 15.06 -9.62
CA PHE A 455 3.72 13.65 -9.51
C PHE A 455 2.57 12.82 -10.06
N TYR A 456 2.88 11.87 -10.94
CA TYR A 456 1.93 10.91 -11.47
C TYR A 456 1.91 9.65 -10.60
N LEU A 457 0.71 9.17 -10.29
CA LEU A 457 0.45 7.90 -9.61
C LEU A 457 -0.44 7.06 -10.53
N ALA A 458 0.09 5.94 -11.03
CA ALA A 458 -0.67 5.03 -11.89
C ALA A 458 -1.83 4.37 -11.11
N ASP A 459 -2.91 4.06 -11.83
CA ASP A 459 -4.10 3.39 -11.28
C ASP A 459 -3.92 1.91 -10.93
#